data_AF-A0A9D8EED2-F1
#
_entry.id   AF-A0A9D8EED2-F1
#
_cell.length_a   1.000
_cell.length_b   1.000
_cell.length_c   1.000
_cell.angle_alpha   90.00
_cell.angle_beta   90.00
_cell.angle_gamma   90.00
#
_symmetry.space_group_name_H-M   'P 1'
#
loop_
_entity.id
_entity.type
_entity.pdbx_description
1 polymer ?
#
loop_
_entity_poly.entity_id
_entity_poly.type
_entity_poly.pdbx_seq_one_letter_code
_entity_poly.pdbx_strand_id
1 'polypeptide(L)'
;MQGTPRTMQDDPRYDDVLAEVAAFLRRRAAAAESAGIDPGAVCLDPGIGFGKRLEHNLALLAGVPQLAALGHPVLVGASRKRFIADLLGPIPPAERDAATAAAHVLAVAGGAAILRTHNVVVGLQTARIADAIVRQAPASEG
;
A
#
# COMPACT_ATOMS: atom_id res chain seq x y z
N MET A 1 0.68 12.96 2.75
CA MET A 1 0.02 12.85 4.06
C MET A 1 -0.57 14.21 4.39
N GLN A 2 -1.84 14.31 4.79
CA GLN A 2 -2.36 15.53 5.40
C GLN A 2 -2.00 15.53 6.89
N GLY A 3 -1.50 16.65 7.40
CA GLY A 3 -1.04 16.79 8.79
C GLY A 3 0.31 16.13 9.08
N THR A 4 0.60 15.96 10.37
CA THR A 4 1.80 15.26 10.88
C THR A 4 1.38 13.90 11.47
N PRO A 5 2.29 12.95 11.76
CA PRO A 5 1.91 11.70 12.42
C PRO A 5 1.10 11.89 13.71
N ARG A 6 1.25 13.04 14.38
CA ARG A 6 0.50 13.41 15.59
C ARG A 6 -0.91 13.94 15.33
N THR A 7 -1.17 14.54 14.17
CA THR A 7 -2.44 15.25 13.86
C THR A 7 -3.19 14.70 12.65
N MET A 8 -2.59 13.78 11.90
CA MET A 8 -3.14 13.30 10.64
C MET A 8 -4.50 12.58 10.81
N GLN A 9 -4.82 12.08 12.01
CA GLN A 9 -6.05 11.33 12.28
C GLN A 9 -7.21 12.19 12.80
N ASP A 10 -7.01 13.48 13.04
CA ASP A 10 -8.00 14.30 13.76
C ASP A 10 -9.24 14.61 12.91
N ASP A 11 -9.05 15.00 11.65
CA ASP A 11 -10.14 15.18 10.66
C ASP A 11 -9.60 15.11 9.22
N PRO A 12 -9.20 13.93 8.73
CA PRO A 12 -8.67 13.81 7.38
C PRO A 12 -9.78 13.99 6.34
N ARG A 13 -9.69 15.04 5.51
CA ARG A 13 -10.69 15.34 4.47
C ARG A 13 -10.03 15.29 3.10
N TYR A 14 -10.58 14.44 2.24
CA TYR A 14 -10.23 14.32 0.84
C TYR A 14 -11.52 14.35 0.04
N ASP A 15 -11.52 15.04 -1.08
CA ASP A 15 -12.63 15.01 -2.04
C ASP A 15 -12.48 13.76 -2.93
N ASP A 16 -11.25 13.50 -3.37
CA ASP A 16 -10.83 12.26 -4.02
C ASP A 16 -9.44 11.86 -3.50
N VAL A 17 -9.42 10.98 -2.50
CA VAL A 17 -8.18 10.56 -1.85
C VAL A 17 -7.19 9.94 -2.83
N LEU A 18 -7.67 9.22 -3.85
CA LEU A 18 -6.78 8.54 -4.80
C LEU A 18 -6.12 9.56 -5.71
N ALA A 19 -6.92 10.46 -6.30
CA ALA A 19 -6.40 11.51 -7.17
C ALA A 19 -5.43 12.44 -6.42
N GLU A 20 -5.79 12.87 -5.21
CA GLU A 20 -4.97 13.76 -4.39
C GLU A 20 -3.66 13.10 -3.96
N VAL A 21 -3.69 11.84 -3.51
CA VAL A 21 -2.49 11.09 -3.12
C VAL A 21 -1.60 10.80 -4.33
N ALA A 22 -2.17 10.39 -5.47
CA ALA A 22 -1.41 10.15 -6.70
C ALA A 22 -0.72 11.43 -7.19
N ALA A 23 -1.43 12.57 -7.18
CA ALA A 23 -0.86 13.85 -7.56
C ALA A 23 0.24 14.30 -6.59
N PHE A 24 0.06 14.09 -5.29
CA PHE A 24 1.10 14.36 -4.29
C PHE A 24 2.36 13.50 -4.54
N LEU A 25 2.19 12.18 -4.67
CA LEU A 25 3.29 11.25 -4.87
C LEU A 25 4.07 11.54 -6.16
N ARG A 26 3.37 11.80 -7.27
CA ARG A 26 4.00 12.20 -8.53
C ARG A 26 4.85 13.46 -8.38
N ARG A 27 4.33 14.50 -7.72
CA ARG A 27 5.08 15.75 -7.47
C ARG A 27 6.32 15.51 -6.60
N ARG A 28 6.21 14.64 -5.59
CA ARG A 28 7.34 14.33 -4.69
C ARG A 28 8.41 13.50 -5.37
N ALA A 29 8.03 12.55 -6.21
CA ALA A 29 8.97 11.77 -7.02
C ALA A 29 9.73 12.68 -8.00
N ALA A 30 9.03 13.51 -8.78
CA ALA A 30 9.66 14.47 -9.69
C ALA A 30 10.61 15.45 -8.97
N ALA A 31 10.26 15.89 -7.75
CA ALA A 31 11.12 16.74 -6.95
C ALA A 31 12.39 16.02 -6.48
N ALA A 32 12.32 14.72 -6.15
CA ALA A 32 13.48 13.91 -5.79
C ALA A 32 14.42 13.72 -6.99
N GLU A 33 13.87 13.38 -8.16
CA GLU A 33 14.62 13.23 -9.41
C GLU A 33 15.30 14.54 -9.83
N SER A 34 14.59 15.66 -9.73
CA SER A 34 15.14 16.99 -10.02
C SER A 34 16.29 17.37 -9.07
N ALA A 35 16.35 16.75 -7.89
CA ALA A 35 17.46 16.90 -6.94
C ALA A 35 18.62 15.91 -7.20
N GLY A 36 18.56 15.12 -8.27
CA GLY A 36 19.60 14.17 -8.67
C GLY A 36 19.46 12.78 -8.05
N ILE A 37 18.32 12.46 -7.41
CA ILE A 37 18.06 11.10 -6.91
C ILE A 37 17.71 10.21 -8.10
N ASP A 38 18.37 9.06 -8.21
CA ASP A 38 18.06 8.04 -9.22
C ASP A 38 16.58 7.62 -9.13
N PRO A 39 15.80 7.69 -10.24
CA PRO A 39 14.43 7.19 -10.28
C PRO A 39 14.27 5.76 -9.75
N GLY A 40 15.29 4.90 -9.94
CA GLY A 40 15.32 3.53 -9.43
C GLY A 40 15.43 3.42 -7.90
N ALA A 41 15.85 4.50 -7.23
CA ALA A 41 15.90 4.61 -5.77
C ALA A 41 14.62 5.18 -5.16
N VAL A 42 13.60 5.51 -5.98
CA VAL A 42 12.32 6.08 -5.54
C VAL A 42 11.25 4.99 -5.55
N CYS A 43 10.51 4.88 -4.44
CA CYS A 43 9.27 4.11 -4.38
C CYS A 43 8.12 4.97 -3.87
N LEU A 44 6.90 4.60 -4.23
CA LEU A 44 5.68 5.31 -3.86
C LEU A 44 4.92 4.52 -2.79
N ASP A 45 4.58 5.16 -1.67
CA ASP A 45 3.72 4.59 -0.63
C ASP A 45 2.44 5.45 -0.48
N PRO A 46 1.23 4.93 -0.76
CA PRO A 46 -0.02 5.67 -0.56
C PRO A 46 -0.33 5.97 0.92
N GLY A 47 0.42 5.37 1.84
CA GLY A 47 0.34 5.61 3.26
C GLY A 47 -0.95 5.08 3.87
N ILE A 48 -1.17 3.76 3.77
CA ILE A 48 -2.35 3.11 4.36
C ILE A 48 -2.36 3.31 5.88
N GLY A 49 -3.50 3.80 6.38
CA GLY A 49 -3.74 4.12 7.79
C GLY A 49 -3.02 5.38 8.28
N PHE A 50 -2.49 6.22 7.39
CA PHE A 50 -1.87 7.50 7.75
C PHE A 50 -2.79 8.67 7.40
N GLY A 51 -3.58 9.10 8.38
CA GLY A 51 -4.56 10.17 8.25
C GLY A 51 -5.63 9.88 7.22
N LYS A 52 -6.28 8.72 7.38
CA LYS A 52 -7.22 8.15 6.41
C LYS A 52 -8.28 7.34 7.13
N ARG A 53 -9.54 7.66 6.84
CA ARG A 53 -10.72 6.88 7.26
C ARG A 53 -10.79 5.55 6.52
N LEU A 54 -11.70 4.67 6.92
CA LEU A 54 -11.86 3.33 6.35
C LEU A 54 -12.00 3.40 4.82
N GLU A 55 -12.96 4.20 4.33
CA GLU A 55 -13.25 4.40 2.91
C GLU A 55 -12.03 4.92 2.14
N HIS A 56 -11.21 5.79 2.75
CA HIS A 56 -10.00 6.28 2.11
C HIS A 56 -8.95 5.17 1.94
N ASN A 57 -8.80 4.31 2.95
CA ASN A 57 -7.86 3.19 2.89
C ASN A 57 -8.30 2.17 1.84
N LEU A 58 -9.60 1.88 1.77
CA LEU A 58 -10.17 0.98 0.76
C LEU A 58 -9.99 1.54 -0.66
N ALA A 59 -10.26 2.84 -0.87
CA ALA A 59 -10.08 3.50 -2.16
C ALA A 59 -8.62 3.45 -2.64
N LEU A 60 -7.64 3.64 -1.74
CA LEU A 60 -6.23 3.56 -2.11
C LEU A 60 -5.75 2.14 -2.38
N LEU A 61 -6.25 1.15 -1.65
CA LEU A 61 -5.95 -0.26 -1.94
C LEU A 61 -6.54 -0.70 -3.28
N ALA A 62 -7.75 -0.25 -3.60
CA ALA A 62 -8.35 -0.45 -4.93
C ALA A 62 -7.62 0.33 -6.03
N GLY A 63 -7.03 1.48 -5.68
CA GLY A 63 -6.30 2.36 -6.58
C GLY A 63 -4.83 2.01 -6.82
N VAL A 64 -4.34 0.88 -6.31
CA VAL A 64 -2.95 0.44 -6.52
C VAL A 64 -2.56 0.35 -8.01
N PRO A 65 -3.40 -0.14 -8.95
CA PRO A 65 -3.07 -0.13 -10.37
C PRO A 65 -2.74 1.26 -10.91
N GLN A 66 -3.53 2.27 -10.52
CA GLN A 66 -3.35 3.66 -10.94
C GLN A 66 -2.07 4.26 -10.34
N LEU A 67 -1.72 3.88 -9.12
CA LEU A 67 -0.47 4.30 -8.47
C LEU A 67 0.75 3.63 -9.12
N ALA A 68 0.65 2.35 -9.48
CA ALA A 68 1.71 1.62 -10.17
C ALA A 68 1.97 2.19 -11.57
N ALA A 69 0.92 2.67 -12.24
CA ALA A 69 1.01 3.35 -13.53
C ALA A 69 1.75 4.71 -13.48
N LEU A 70 2.14 5.20 -12.29
CA LEU A 70 2.95 6.43 -12.15
C LEU A 70 4.43 6.23 -12.52
N GLY A 71 4.86 5.01 -12.86
CA GLY A 71 6.22 4.73 -13.35
C GLY A 71 7.24 4.41 -12.26
N HIS A 72 6.81 4.26 -11.00
CA HIS A 72 7.68 3.91 -9.88
C HIS A 72 7.15 2.67 -9.13
N PRO A 73 8.05 1.87 -8.51
CA PRO A 73 7.64 0.78 -7.63
C PRO A 73 6.70 1.27 -6.52
N VAL A 74 5.57 0.58 -6.34
CA VAL A 74 4.63 0.88 -5.25
C VAL A 74 4.89 -0.05 -4.07
N LEU A 75 5.04 0.56 -2.88
CA LEU A 75 5.09 -0.11 -1.60
C LEU A 75 3.72 -0.05 -0.93
N VAL A 76 3.23 -1.18 -0.41
CA VAL A 76 1.97 -1.25 0.35
C VAL A 76 2.22 -1.77 1.77
N GLY A 77 1.84 -0.97 2.76
CA GLY A 77 1.89 -1.31 4.18
C GLY A 77 0.52 -1.42 4.83
N ALA A 78 -0.24 -2.47 4.50
CA ALA A 78 -1.57 -2.72 5.06
C ALA A 78 -1.55 -3.53 6.37
N SER A 79 -0.42 -4.17 6.69
CA SER A 79 -0.31 -5.16 7.76
C SER A 79 -0.76 -4.66 9.13
N ARG A 80 -1.72 -5.39 9.72
CA ARG A 80 -2.31 -5.17 11.05
C ARG A 80 -2.91 -3.78 11.28
N LYS A 81 -3.10 -2.99 10.23
CA LYS A 81 -3.61 -1.61 10.32
C LYS A 81 -5.06 -1.59 10.83
N ARG A 82 -5.44 -0.45 11.40
CA ARG A 82 -6.73 -0.24 12.07
C ARG A 82 -7.94 -0.44 11.15
N PHE A 83 -7.82 -0.10 9.85
CA PHE A 83 -8.91 -0.26 8.88
C PHE A 83 -9.46 -1.69 8.81
N ILE A 84 -8.64 -2.71 9.09
CA ILE A 84 -9.06 -4.11 9.13
C ILE A 84 -10.08 -4.32 10.25
N ALA A 85 -9.82 -3.78 11.44
CA ALA A 85 -10.75 -3.88 12.56
C ALA A 85 -11.98 -2.96 12.38
N ASP A 86 -11.82 -1.83 11.70
CA ASP A 86 -12.98 -0.98 11.37
C ASP A 86 -13.93 -1.69 10.38
N LEU A 87 -13.40 -2.55 9.50
CA LEU A 87 -14.19 -3.31 8.52
C LEU A 87 -14.79 -4.60 9.10
N LEU A 88 -13.99 -5.39 9.82
CA LEU A 88 -14.35 -6.74 10.28
C LEU A 88 -14.86 -6.79 11.72
N GLY A 89 -14.83 -5.68 12.44
CA GLY A 89 -15.09 -5.62 13.87
C GLY A 89 -13.81 -5.72 14.72
N PRO A 90 -13.94 -5.63 16.07
CA PRO A 90 -12.81 -5.47 16.98
C PRO A 90 -11.94 -6.73 17.05
N ILE A 91 -10.94 -6.80 16.17
CA ILE A 91 -9.93 -7.87 16.14
C ILE A 91 -8.60 -7.29 16.65
N PRO A 92 -7.91 -7.92 17.62
CA PRO A 92 -6.59 -7.48 18.07
C PRO A 92 -5.57 -7.41 16.92
N PRO A 93 -4.62 -6.46 16.90
CA PRO A 93 -3.64 -6.35 15.81
C PRO A 93 -2.90 -7.65 15.49
N ALA A 94 -2.55 -8.45 16.50
CA ALA A 94 -1.84 -9.71 16.32
C ALA A 94 -2.63 -10.77 15.53
N GLU A 95 -3.96 -10.68 15.52
CA GLU A 95 -4.87 -11.65 14.89
C GLU A 95 -5.29 -11.22 13.47
N ARG A 96 -4.77 -10.09 12.97
CA ARG A 96 -5.14 -9.53 11.66
C ARG A 96 -4.31 -10.07 10.49
N ASP A 97 -3.52 -11.13 10.68
CA ASP A 97 -2.57 -11.60 9.67
C ASP A 97 -3.28 -12.20 8.44
N ALA A 98 -4.39 -12.93 8.62
CA ALA A 98 -5.17 -13.45 7.50
C ALA A 98 -5.84 -12.33 6.67
N ALA A 99 -6.44 -11.35 7.33
CA ALA A 99 -7.00 -10.18 6.66
C ALA A 99 -5.93 -9.31 5.99
N THR A 100 -4.74 -9.22 6.60
CA THR A 100 -3.56 -8.58 5.99
C THR A 100 -3.17 -9.28 4.69
N ALA A 101 -3.12 -10.62 4.70
CA ALA A 101 -2.79 -11.40 3.52
C ALA A 101 -3.79 -11.11 2.39
N ALA A 102 -5.09 -11.07 2.68
CA ALA A 102 -6.12 -10.73 1.69
C ALA A 102 -5.89 -9.35 1.04
N ALA A 103 -5.60 -8.32 1.85
CA ALA A 103 -5.28 -6.98 1.32
C ALA A 103 -3.99 -6.97 0.49
N HIS A 104 -2.98 -7.72 0.90
CA HIS A 104 -1.71 -7.84 0.17
C HIS A 104 -1.85 -8.61 -1.15
N VAL A 105 -2.70 -9.65 -1.23
CA VAL A 105 -2.99 -10.34 -2.50
C VAL A 105 -3.52 -9.34 -3.53
N LEU A 106 -4.51 -8.52 -3.15
CA LEU A 106 -5.08 -7.50 -4.03
C LEU A 106 -4.05 -6.42 -4.39
N ALA A 107 -3.20 -6.03 -3.45
CA ALA A 107 -2.11 -5.08 -3.73
C ALA A 107 -1.13 -5.64 -4.77
N VAL A 108 -0.72 -6.91 -4.64
CA VAL A 108 0.16 -7.57 -5.63
C VAL A 108 -0.52 -7.68 -6.98
N ALA A 109 -1.80 -8.08 -7.02
CA ALA A 109 -2.60 -8.12 -8.24
C ALA A 109 -2.74 -6.74 -8.90
N GLY A 110 -2.76 -5.67 -8.11
CA GLY A 110 -2.75 -4.30 -8.59
C GLY A 110 -1.37 -3.76 -9.00
N GLY A 111 -0.31 -4.55 -8.92
CA GLY A 111 1.03 -4.14 -9.33
C GLY A 111 1.92 -3.56 -8.22
N ALA A 112 1.56 -3.75 -6.94
CA ALA A 112 2.50 -3.46 -5.85
C ALA A 112 3.79 -4.28 -6.04
N ALA A 113 4.93 -3.61 -5.87
CA ALA A 113 6.26 -4.20 -5.98
C ALA A 113 6.82 -4.61 -4.62
N ILE A 114 6.41 -3.93 -3.54
CA ILE A 114 6.93 -4.16 -2.19
C ILE A 114 5.76 -4.26 -1.20
N LEU A 115 5.79 -5.29 -0.36
CA LEU A 115 4.86 -5.45 0.76
C LEU A 115 5.58 -5.24 2.08
N ARG A 116 5.03 -4.38 2.95
CA ARG A 116 5.51 -4.20 4.32
C ARG A 116 4.61 -4.98 5.29
N THR A 117 5.15 -6.03 5.92
CA THR A 117 4.42 -6.91 6.85
C THR A 117 5.07 -7.02 8.22
N HIS A 118 4.27 -7.33 9.25
CA HIS A 118 4.77 -7.72 10.58
C HIS A 118 5.07 -9.22 10.63
N ASN A 119 4.17 -10.05 10.11
CA ASN A 119 4.38 -11.50 10.01
C ASN A 119 5.05 -11.82 8.67
N VAL A 120 6.37 -12.01 8.71
CA VAL A 120 7.21 -12.21 7.52
C VAL A 120 6.89 -13.53 6.83
N VAL A 121 6.64 -14.60 7.59
CA VAL A 121 6.30 -15.93 7.03
C VAL A 121 5.02 -15.84 6.20
N VAL A 122 3.95 -15.29 6.77
CA VAL A 122 2.67 -15.11 6.06
C VAL A 122 2.83 -14.16 4.87
N GLY A 123 3.55 -13.05 5.04
CA GLY A 123 3.74 -12.09 3.96
C GLY A 123 4.55 -12.66 2.79
N LEU A 124 5.59 -13.45 3.05
CA LEU A 124 6.39 -14.11 2.02
C LEU A 124 5.56 -15.14 1.24
N GLN A 125 4.81 -15.99 1.95
CA GLN A 125 3.92 -16.97 1.31
C GLN A 125 2.86 -16.28 0.47
N THR A 126 2.22 -15.24 1.01
CA THR A 126 1.24 -14.42 0.29
C THR A 126 1.84 -13.82 -0.98
N ALA A 127 3.01 -13.18 -0.87
CA ALA A 127 3.69 -12.56 -2.00
C ALA A 127 4.01 -13.58 -3.08
N ARG A 128 4.65 -14.71 -2.74
CA ARG A 128 5.05 -15.74 -3.71
C ARG A 128 3.85 -16.34 -4.45
N ILE A 129 2.79 -16.70 -3.73
CA ILE A 129 1.59 -17.27 -4.33
C ILE A 129 0.89 -16.24 -5.23
N ALA A 130 0.66 -15.02 -4.72
CA ALA A 130 -0.01 -13.98 -5.51
C ALA A 130 0.81 -13.59 -6.75
N ASP A 131 2.13 -13.46 -6.61
CA ASP A 131 3.05 -13.12 -7.70
C ASP A 131 3.03 -14.18 -8.80
N ALA A 132 3.14 -15.47 -8.43
CA ALA A 132 3.09 -16.58 -9.37
C ALA A 132 1.75 -16.63 -10.14
N ILE A 133 0.62 -16.37 -9.46
CA ILE A 133 -0.70 -16.33 -10.10
C ILE A 133 -0.84 -15.14 -11.04
N VAL A 134 -0.48 -13.94 -10.58
CA VAL A 134 -0.72 -12.68 -11.31
C VAL A 134 0.21 -12.53 -12.50
N ARG A 135 1.49 -12.84 -12.32
CA ARG A 135 2.52 -12.64 -13.34
C ARG A 135 2.75 -13.87 -14.20
N GLN A 136 2.13 -15.00 -13.85
CA GLN A 136 2.33 -16.30 -14.51
C GLN A 136 3.81 -16.65 -14.67
N ALA A 137 4.64 -16.24 -13.69
CA ALA A 137 6.06 -16.51 -13.73
C ALA A 137 6.28 -18.02 -13.66
N PRO A 138 7.21 -18.58 -14.47
CA PRO A 138 7.53 -20.00 -14.39
C PRO A 138 8.02 -20.30 -12.96
N ALA A 139 7.52 -21.40 -12.39
CA ALA A 139 7.96 -21.83 -11.07
C ALA A 139 9.49 -21.98 -11.09
N SER A 140 10.18 -21.29 -10.19
CA SER A 140 11.62 -21.46 -10.04
C SER A 140 11.89 -22.90 -9.61
N GLU A 141 12.70 -23.62 -10.40
CA GLU A 141 13.26 -24.90 -9.96
C GLU A 141 14.15 -24.63 -8.74
N GLY A 142 13.90 -25.38 -7.66
CA GLY A 142 14.51 -25.17 -6.34
C GLY A 142 15.95 -25.63 -6.23
#